data_AF-A0A538NL89-F1
#
_entry.id   AF-A0A538NL89-F1
#
_cell.length_a   1.000
_cell.length_b   1.000
_cell.length_c   1.000
_cell.angle_alpha   90.00
_cell.angle_beta   90.00
_cell.angle_gamma   90.00
#
_symmetry.space_group_name_H-M   'P 1'
#
loop_
_entity.id
_entity.type
_entity.pdbx_description
1 polymer ?
#
loop_
_entity_poly.entity_id
_entity_poly.type
_entity_poly.pdbx_seq_one_letter_code
_entity_poly.pdbx_strand_id
1 'polypeptide(L)'
;MLRRRGSDAGDLTLSLNSFLEVIHIPEDLRGQAIECMAMSVRLAGVLRRANIRVLGDLHGCKLDDFAGQRNCGYKTLCELDALVRQARSSVEETPPRPEAGSLAGNGVTFVVPESISQLQFAELPITSRLTNFVRSIGLRTLQDLNGRSAFELLRCKNCGWRTVVEIGQLIERAISGEFDEAQIEESARPTELFRLLEKGIAKLSPRDKHLLLARIGGEDVPPPTLEELGQKHALTHARVQQILEKTLNALKKTWGPRVPRLLEAVKRRCFSNVCPLTPALLGQWIGESQSTFQLSPKAQVRLIGALDEDVPCWPNQHGGVGGIDSSIRRLDLDLAKLACNANGCIAVADAYRKLTSQQRYKRLKVGKFLGMLRRVRRTLVEFDDPQSPVIRLSRLSATEVATHILDQSDEPLTAEEIRSRAIQTFGTKIILCEARAIGNALSSNRDVFFIGPGLYVMRKHFKLPFSEWDRVQTEFAQLLAKESRPISCYEVLNDRSITGLTNVRPDELAYILRKDSQFLDLGFLIFALATWTSDPEFCREMSRRRLWVGRREGERNGVHKAVLHRVGVRPRTYRARRRVLAKV
;
A
#
# COMPACT_ATOMS: atom_id res chain seq x y z
N MET A 1 -60.82 -28.86 29.42
CA MET A 1 -60.85 -28.08 30.67
C MET A 1 -59.46 -27.56 30.97
N LEU A 2 -59.20 -26.28 30.68
CA LEU A 2 -58.42 -25.34 31.49
C LEU A 2 -58.23 -24.07 30.65
N ARG A 3 -59.18 -23.15 30.85
CA ARG A 3 -59.05 -21.72 30.56
C ARG A 3 -57.76 -21.20 31.20
N ARG A 4 -57.01 -20.35 30.47
CA ARG A 4 -56.57 -19.05 31.01
C ARG A 4 -56.08 -18.11 29.91
N ARG A 5 -56.91 -17.08 29.73
CA ARG A 5 -56.62 -15.67 29.44
C ARG A 5 -55.74 -15.36 28.24
N GLY A 6 -56.42 -14.89 27.19
CA GLY A 6 -55.87 -13.88 26.32
C GLY A 6 -55.35 -12.70 27.13
N SER A 7 -54.16 -12.25 26.77
CA SER A 7 -53.60 -10.96 27.14
C SER A 7 -53.59 -10.13 25.87
N ASP A 8 -54.49 -9.15 25.86
CA ASP A 8 -54.63 -8.13 24.84
C ASP A 8 -53.28 -7.53 24.46
N ALA A 9 -52.98 -7.58 23.17
CA ALA A 9 -51.94 -6.78 22.51
C ALA A 9 -52.43 -5.33 22.33
N GLY A 10 -53.01 -4.76 23.38
CA GLY A 10 -53.67 -3.47 23.37
C GLY A 10 -53.60 -2.83 24.75
N ASP A 11 -52.43 -2.26 25.08
CA ASP A 11 -52.30 -1.14 26.00
C ASP A 11 -50.82 -0.69 26.02
N LEU A 12 -50.43 0.04 24.96
CA LEU A 12 -49.07 0.56 24.72
C LEU A 12 -49.06 2.09 24.54
N THR A 13 -50.06 2.78 25.07
CA THR A 13 -50.33 4.18 24.71
C THR A 13 -50.65 5.03 25.93
N LEU A 14 -49.61 5.55 26.61
CA LEU A 14 -49.50 6.87 27.30
C LEU A 14 -48.22 6.91 28.19
N SER A 15 -47.33 7.92 28.19
CA SER A 15 -47.43 9.29 27.67
C SER A 15 -46.11 9.82 27.02
N LEU A 16 -45.92 9.41 25.76
CA LEU A 16 -45.61 10.30 24.62
C LEU A 16 -46.91 10.99 24.11
N ASN A 17 -48.04 10.60 24.69
CA ASN A 17 -49.37 10.95 24.25
C ASN A 17 -49.77 12.38 24.58
N SER A 18 -49.23 13.10 25.57
CA SER A 18 -49.53 14.55 25.64
C SER A 18 -48.96 15.32 24.43
N PHE A 19 -47.97 14.77 23.73
CA PHE A 19 -47.35 15.38 22.54
C PHE A 19 -47.91 14.89 21.21
N LEU A 20 -48.55 13.71 21.20
CA LEU A 20 -49.33 13.16 20.07
C LEU A 20 -50.84 13.39 20.22
N GLU A 21 -51.28 13.81 21.41
CA GLU A 21 -52.64 14.23 21.69
C GLU A 21 -52.90 15.49 20.90
N VAL A 22 -54.04 15.43 20.23
CA VAL A 22 -54.60 16.59 19.58
C VAL A 22 -54.85 17.63 20.66
N ILE A 23 -54.24 18.79 20.50
CA ILE A 23 -54.44 19.93 21.39
C ILE A 23 -55.93 20.27 21.31
N HIS A 24 -56.65 20.00 22.40
CA HIS A 24 -58.01 20.48 22.56
C HIS A 24 -58.01 21.90 23.14
N ILE A 25 -58.66 22.83 22.43
CA ILE A 25 -58.88 24.22 22.87
C ILE A 25 -60.39 24.41 23.00
N PRO A 26 -60.90 24.81 24.18
CA PRO A 26 -62.31 25.14 24.39
C PRO A 26 -62.84 26.15 23.37
N GLU A 27 -64.09 25.98 22.91
CA GLU A 27 -64.68 26.77 21.81
C GLU A 27 -64.67 28.28 22.08
N ASP A 28 -64.93 28.67 23.33
CA ASP A 28 -64.93 30.04 23.85
C ASP A 28 -63.55 30.71 23.77
N LEU A 29 -62.47 29.94 23.73
CA LEU A 29 -61.09 30.44 23.67
C LEU A 29 -60.49 30.42 22.26
N ARG A 30 -61.13 29.76 21.29
CA ARG A 30 -60.57 29.58 19.94
C ARG A 30 -60.34 30.90 19.20
N GLY A 31 -61.11 31.94 19.50
CA GLY A 31 -60.98 33.27 18.89
C GLY A 31 -59.91 34.17 19.51
N GLN A 32 -59.26 33.77 20.60
CA GLN A 32 -58.27 34.61 21.28
C GLN A 32 -56.98 34.72 20.45
N ALA A 33 -56.53 35.95 20.22
CA ALA A 33 -55.26 36.21 19.55
C ALA A 33 -54.08 35.73 20.40
N ILE A 34 -53.23 34.90 19.82
CA ILE A 34 -52.04 34.35 20.50
C ILE A 34 -51.04 35.45 20.85
N GLU A 35 -51.00 36.54 20.09
CA GLU A 35 -50.09 37.68 20.31
C GLU A 35 -50.34 38.39 21.66
N CYS A 36 -51.51 38.21 22.26
CA CYS A 36 -51.85 38.76 23.57
C CYS A 36 -51.38 37.89 24.74
N MET A 37 -50.82 36.70 24.48
CA MET A 37 -50.33 35.78 25.51
C MET A 37 -48.87 36.04 25.86
N ALA A 38 -48.53 35.89 27.14
CA ALA A 38 -47.16 35.99 27.60
C ALA A 38 -46.33 34.80 27.10
N MET A 39 -45.47 35.02 26.09
CA MET A 39 -44.57 34.00 25.56
C MET A 39 -43.22 34.57 25.12
N SER A 40 -42.23 33.70 25.02
CA SER A 40 -40.90 34.04 24.56
C SER A 40 -40.88 34.37 23.07
N VAL A 41 -39.91 35.19 22.68
CA VAL A 41 -39.61 35.52 21.28
C VAL A 41 -39.40 34.25 20.43
N ARG A 42 -38.90 33.17 21.05
CA ARG A 42 -38.67 31.89 20.35
C ARG A 42 -39.98 31.16 20.08
N LEU A 43 -40.88 31.06 21.05
CA LEU A 43 -42.19 30.45 20.86
C LEU A 43 -43.03 31.24 19.86
N ALA A 44 -43.08 32.57 20.01
CA ALA A 44 -43.76 33.46 19.06
C ALA A 44 -43.24 33.27 17.62
N GLY A 45 -41.92 33.15 17.45
CA GLY A 45 -41.31 32.90 16.14
C GLY A 45 -41.61 31.52 15.55
N VAL A 46 -41.83 30.50 16.39
CA VAL A 46 -42.26 29.15 15.96
C VAL A 46 -43.73 29.18 15.52
N LEU A 47 -44.62 29.74 16.34
CA LEU A 47 -46.05 29.84 16.05
C LEU A 47 -46.33 30.66 14.78
N ARG A 48 -45.63 31.79 14.60
CA ARG A 48 -45.74 32.62 13.39
C ARG A 48 -45.34 31.85 12.12
N ARG A 49 -44.28 31.03 12.18
CA ARG A 49 -43.85 30.19 11.04
C ARG A 49 -44.83 29.06 10.74
N ALA A 50 -45.47 28.53 11.76
CA ALA A 50 -46.55 27.55 11.64
C ALA A 50 -47.91 28.20 11.27
N ASN A 51 -47.94 29.51 11.04
CA ASN A 51 -49.14 30.29 10.73
C ASN A 51 -50.26 30.18 11.78
N ILE A 52 -49.89 30.00 13.05
CA ILE A 52 -50.82 29.98 14.18
C ILE A 52 -50.99 31.43 14.67
N ARG A 53 -52.21 31.96 14.58
CA ARG A 53 -52.56 33.36 14.90
C ARG A 53 -53.53 33.46 16.07
N VAL A 54 -54.46 32.53 16.17
CA VAL A 54 -55.42 32.43 17.28
C VAL A 54 -55.27 31.09 18.00
N LEU A 55 -55.69 31.00 19.26
CA LEU A 55 -55.61 29.76 20.03
C LEU A 55 -56.33 28.61 19.33
N GLY A 56 -57.42 28.90 18.61
CA GLY A 56 -58.15 27.92 17.81
C GLY A 56 -57.32 27.25 16.72
N ASP A 57 -56.26 27.91 16.22
CA ASP A 57 -55.36 27.32 15.21
C ASP A 57 -54.48 26.21 15.81
N LEU A 58 -54.28 26.21 17.13
CA LEU A 58 -53.63 25.10 17.83
C LEU A 58 -54.58 23.92 17.99
N HIS A 59 -55.89 24.13 17.89
CA HIS A 59 -56.86 23.05 18.01
C HIS A 59 -56.70 22.07 16.85
N GLY A 60 -56.61 20.77 17.13
CA GLY A 60 -56.37 19.79 16.06
C GLY A 60 -54.89 19.48 15.85
N CYS A 61 -53.98 20.37 16.26
CA CYS A 61 -52.53 20.17 16.13
C CYS A 61 -51.97 19.29 17.25
N LYS A 62 -50.85 18.65 16.99
CA LYS A 62 -50.04 17.92 17.97
C LYS A 62 -48.82 18.76 18.33
N LEU A 63 -48.32 18.64 19.56
CA LEU A 63 -47.07 19.33 19.93
C LEU A 63 -45.89 18.87 19.06
N ASP A 64 -45.90 17.62 18.57
CA ASP A 64 -44.87 17.10 17.66
C ASP A 64 -44.87 17.81 16.28
N ASP A 65 -46.01 18.36 15.84
CA ASP A 65 -46.09 19.13 14.58
C ASP A 65 -45.16 20.36 14.61
N PHE A 66 -44.84 20.85 15.81
CA PHE A 66 -43.94 21.98 16.03
C PHE A 66 -42.49 21.57 16.27
N ALA A 67 -42.21 20.30 16.61
CA ALA A 67 -40.86 19.83 16.91
C ALA A 67 -39.91 19.86 15.70
N GLY A 68 -40.48 19.82 14.48
CA GLY A 68 -39.75 19.97 13.22
C GLY A 68 -39.31 21.41 12.92
N GLN A 69 -39.93 22.41 13.56
CA GLN A 69 -39.74 23.83 13.23
C GLN A 69 -38.37 24.37 13.66
N ARG A 70 -37.83 25.31 12.87
CA ARG A 70 -36.55 25.97 13.18
C ARG A 70 -36.66 26.67 14.55
N ASN A 71 -35.62 26.55 15.37
CA ASN A 71 -35.55 27.11 16.73
C ASN A 71 -36.62 26.61 17.72
N CYS A 72 -37.32 25.52 17.41
CA CYS A 72 -38.19 24.83 18.35
C CYS A 72 -37.39 23.75 19.09
N GLY A 73 -36.96 24.06 20.32
CA GLY A 73 -36.26 23.11 21.20
C GLY A 73 -37.14 22.69 22.37
N TYR A 74 -36.63 21.80 23.23
CA TYR A 74 -37.35 21.31 24.42
C TYR A 74 -37.96 22.44 25.26
N LYS A 75 -37.18 23.51 25.53
CA LYS A 75 -37.69 24.68 26.28
C LYS A 75 -38.89 25.35 25.59
N THR A 76 -38.85 25.47 24.26
CA THR A 76 -39.94 26.06 23.47
C THR A 76 -41.18 25.16 23.47
N LEU A 77 -41.00 23.84 23.41
CA LEU A 77 -42.11 22.88 23.49
C LEU A 77 -42.74 22.83 24.88
N CYS A 78 -41.94 22.89 25.95
CA CYS A 78 -42.46 23.01 27.32
C CYS A 78 -43.21 24.32 27.52
N GLU A 79 -42.74 25.40 26.91
CA GLU A 79 -43.43 26.69 26.94
C GLU A 79 -44.76 26.64 26.19
N LEU A 80 -44.82 25.94 25.04
CA LEU A 80 -46.05 25.71 24.29
C LEU A 80 -47.04 24.84 25.08
N ASP A 81 -46.57 23.75 25.71
CA ASP A 81 -47.39 22.90 26.58
C ASP A 81 -47.93 23.67 27.79
N ALA A 82 -47.11 24.52 28.41
CA ALA A 82 -47.53 25.41 29.49
C ALA A 82 -48.61 26.41 29.02
N LEU A 83 -48.46 26.97 27.82
CA LEU A 83 -49.46 27.86 27.22
C LEU A 83 -50.79 27.13 26.95
N VAL A 84 -50.73 25.91 26.41
CA VAL A 84 -51.92 25.08 26.17
C VAL A 84 -52.61 24.73 27.49
N ARG A 85 -51.86 24.39 28.54
CA ARG A 85 -52.42 24.14 29.88
C ARG A 85 -53.03 25.39 30.50
N GLN A 86 -52.38 26.53 30.35
CA GLN A 86 -52.91 27.81 30.83
C GLN A 86 -54.24 28.13 30.14
N ALA A 87 -54.32 27.96 28.82
CA ALA A 87 -55.56 28.13 28.07
C ALA A 87 -56.67 27.18 28.57
N ARG A 88 -56.35 25.94 28.94
CA ARG A 88 -57.33 24.99 29.49
C ARG A 88 -57.77 25.32 30.91
N SER A 89 -56.88 25.84 31.76
CA SER A 89 -57.21 26.18 33.16
C SER A 89 -58.05 27.45 33.33
N SER A 90 -58.17 28.28 32.29
CA SER A 90 -58.96 29.52 32.35
C SER A 90 -60.48 29.32 32.40
N VAL A 91 -60.96 28.07 32.32
CA VAL A 91 -62.39 27.71 32.23
C VAL A 91 -62.90 26.97 33.47
N GLU A 92 -62.04 26.55 34.42
CA GLU A 92 -62.47 25.84 35.64
C GLU A 92 -62.14 26.61 36.92
N GLU A 93 -63.17 27.12 37.61
CA GLU A 93 -63.11 27.42 39.05
C GLU A 93 -63.10 26.09 39.86
N THR A 94 -62.07 25.91 40.70
CA THR A 94 -61.66 24.80 41.61
C THR A 94 -62.76 24.11 42.48
N PRO A 95 -62.57 22.90 43.11
CA PRO A 95 -61.36 22.40 43.85
C PRO A 95 -61.12 20.84 43.84
N PRO A 96 -60.20 20.23 44.64
CA PRO A 96 -59.07 20.74 45.41
C PRO A 96 -57.69 20.30 44.88
N ARG A 97 -56.68 21.03 45.34
CA ARG A 97 -55.24 20.77 45.23
C ARG A 97 -54.89 19.32 45.65
N PRO A 98 -54.30 18.49 44.78
CA PRO A 98 -53.50 17.38 45.25
C PRO A 98 -52.21 17.97 45.84
N GLU A 99 -51.90 17.55 47.04
CA GLU A 99 -50.60 17.67 47.68
C GLU A 99 -49.49 17.23 46.72
N ALA A 100 -48.26 17.67 47.00
CA ALA A 100 -47.05 17.37 46.27
C ALA A 100 -46.75 15.85 46.19
N GLY A 101 -47.53 15.12 45.40
CA GLY A 101 -47.29 13.77 44.97
C GLY A 101 -46.46 13.83 43.69
N SER A 102 -45.17 13.55 43.84
CA SER A 102 -44.29 12.96 42.83
C SER A 102 -44.81 13.00 41.38
N LEU A 103 -44.18 13.84 40.54
CA LEU A 103 -44.09 13.65 39.08
C LEU A 103 -43.35 12.33 38.77
N ALA A 104 -43.89 11.20 39.21
CA ALA A 104 -43.54 9.87 38.71
C ALA A 104 -44.43 9.60 37.49
N GLY A 105 -44.31 10.47 36.48
CA GLY A 105 -44.97 10.30 35.19
C GLY A 105 -44.06 9.51 34.29
N ASN A 106 -44.40 8.24 34.07
CA ASN A 106 -43.79 7.28 33.15
C ASN A 106 -43.34 7.93 31.82
N GLY A 107 -42.10 8.41 31.77
CA GLY A 107 -41.48 8.79 30.51
C GLY A 107 -41.18 7.53 29.70
N VAL A 108 -41.39 7.58 28.37
CA VAL A 108 -41.05 6.46 27.48
C VAL A 108 -39.57 6.13 27.66
N THR A 109 -39.31 4.99 28.29
CA THR A 109 -37.97 4.46 28.50
C THR A 109 -37.53 3.70 27.27
N PHE A 110 -36.28 3.89 26.84
CA PHE A 110 -35.72 3.05 25.80
C PHE A 110 -35.61 1.61 26.31
N VAL A 111 -36.18 0.68 25.55
CA VAL A 111 -36.04 -0.77 25.77
C VAL A 111 -35.02 -1.29 24.76
N VAL A 112 -33.93 -1.85 25.26
CA VAL A 112 -32.84 -2.36 24.44
C VAL A 112 -32.78 -3.88 24.63
N PRO A 113 -33.15 -4.68 23.61
CA PRO A 113 -33.04 -6.13 23.68
C PRO A 113 -31.60 -6.61 23.88
N GLU A 114 -31.43 -7.75 24.54
CA GLU A 114 -30.10 -8.34 24.81
C GLU A 114 -29.31 -8.62 23.52
N SER A 115 -29.98 -8.92 22.42
CA SER A 115 -29.35 -9.16 21.12
C SER A 115 -28.55 -7.96 20.59
N ILE A 116 -28.88 -6.74 21.03
CA ILE A 116 -28.24 -5.49 20.57
C ILE A 116 -27.56 -4.71 21.70
N SER A 117 -27.60 -5.23 22.94
CA SER A 117 -27.10 -4.57 24.16
C SER A 117 -25.62 -4.17 24.03
N GLN A 118 -24.82 -5.04 23.40
CA GLN A 118 -23.37 -4.90 23.26
C GLN A 118 -22.92 -3.99 22.11
N LEU A 119 -23.84 -3.48 21.28
CA LEU A 119 -23.48 -2.60 20.17
C LEU A 119 -22.91 -1.28 20.70
N GLN A 120 -21.70 -0.93 20.25
CA GLN A 120 -21.00 0.27 20.70
C GLN A 120 -21.36 1.48 19.84
N PHE A 121 -21.64 2.63 20.46
CA PHE A 121 -21.91 3.88 19.72
C PHE A 121 -20.76 4.30 18.80
N ALA A 122 -19.52 3.94 19.13
CA ALA A 122 -18.35 4.27 18.33
C ALA A 122 -18.37 3.62 16.94
N GLU A 123 -19.04 2.46 16.81
CA GLU A 123 -19.12 1.65 15.59
C GLU A 123 -20.38 1.95 14.77
N LEU A 124 -21.38 2.62 15.36
CA LEU A 124 -22.69 2.85 14.76
C LEU A 124 -22.72 4.11 13.86
N PRO A 125 -23.65 4.15 12.87
CA PRO A 125 -23.83 5.29 11.99
C PRO A 125 -24.60 6.41 12.68
N ILE A 126 -23.92 7.13 13.58
CA ILE A 126 -24.50 8.24 14.36
C ILE A 126 -24.00 9.61 13.89
N THR A 127 -24.84 10.63 14.03
CA THR A 127 -24.50 12.02 13.71
C THR A 127 -23.46 12.57 14.68
N SER A 128 -22.77 13.65 14.29
CA SER A 128 -21.85 14.36 15.20
C SER A 128 -22.56 14.86 16.46
N ARG A 129 -23.86 15.19 16.37
CA ARG A 129 -24.63 15.63 17.53
C ARG A 129 -24.84 14.48 18.51
N LEU A 130 -25.31 13.33 18.03
CA LEU A 130 -25.45 12.14 18.87
C LEU A 130 -24.10 11.67 19.42
N THR A 131 -23.03 11.70 18.62
CA THR A 131 -21.66 11.39 19.06
C THR A 131 -21.21 12.26 20.25
N ASN A 132 -21.43 13.56 20.16
CA ASN A 132 -21.04 14.49 21.22
C ASN A 132 -21.90 14.30 22.48
N PHE A 133 -23.19 14.02 22.29
CA PHE A 133 -24.12 13.71 23.38
C PHE A 133 -23.68 12.45 24.14
N VAL A 134 -23.51 11.31 23.46
CA VAL A 134 -23.12 10.04 24.11
C VAL A 134 -21.79 10.18 24.84
N ARG A 135 -20.81 10.88 24.24
CA ARG A 135 -19.52 11.15 24.88
C ARG A 135 -19.66 12.03 26.12
N SER A 136 -20.51 13.05 26.09
CA SER A 136 -20.69 13.98 27.22
C SER A 136 -21.34 13.34 28.44
N ILE A 137 -22.12 12.27 28.24
CA ILE A 137 -22.81 11.53 29.31
C ILE A 137 -22.06 10.23 29.66
N GLY A 138 -21.06 9.85 28.87
CA GLY A 138 -20.26 8.64 29.08
C GLY A 138 -20.93 7.36 28.61
N LEU A 139 -21.93 7.44 27.74
CA LEU A 139 -22.59 6.27 27.14
C LEU A 139 -21.66 5.61 26.12
N ARG A 140 -21.45 4.30 26.24
CA ARG A 140 -20.57 3.49 25.40
C ARG A 140 -21.34 2.53 24.53
N THR A 141 -22.39 1.90 25.05
CA THR A 141 -23.18 0.88 24.35
C THR A 141 -24.67 1.22 24.32
N LEU A 142 -25.43 0.53 23.46
CA LEU A 142 -26.89 0.65 23.48
C LEU A 142 -27.49 0.23 24.83
N GLN A 143 -26.90 -0.74 25.53
CA GLN A 143 -27.33 -1.13 26.88
C GLN A 143 -27.39 0.05 27.85
N ASP A 144 -26.49 1.03 27.72
CA ASP A 144 -26.45 2.19 28.62
C ASP A 144 -27.69 3.09 28.49
N LEU A 145 -28.47 2.94 27.41
CA LEU A 145 -29.76 3.59 27.22
C LEU A 145 -30.92 2.82 27.84
N ASN A 146 -30.75 1.54 28.15
CA ASN A 146 -31.84 0.69 28.63
C ASN A 146 -32.42 1.26 29.93
N GLY A 147 -33.73 1.45 29.96
CA GLY A 147 -34.44 2.03 31.11
C GLY A 147 -34.33 3.56 31.24
N ARG A 148 -33.54 4.25 30.40
CA ARG A 148 -33.51 5.73 30.40
C ARG A 148 -34.69 6.29 29.66
N SER A 149 -35.32 7.33 30.20
CA SER A 149 -36.44 8.00 29.52
C SER A 149 -35.98 9.06 28.51
N ALA A 150 -36.76 9.27 27.44
CA ALA A 150 -36.54 10.36 26.50
C ALA A 150 -36.45 11.74 27.21
N PHE A 151 -37.27 11.94 28.25
CA PHE A 151 -37.27 13.15 29.07
C PHE A 151 -35.98 13.33 29.86
N GLU A 152 -35.45 12.27 30.48
CA GLU A 152 -34.15 12.33 31.14
C GLU A 152 -33.05 12.76 30.17
N LEU A 153 -33.04 12.19 28.96
CA LEU A 153 -32.03 12.54 27.95
C LEU A 153 -32.14 13.99 27.51
N LEU A 154 -33.35 14.53 27.32
CA LEU A 154 -33.58 15.93 26.91
C LEU A 154 -33.12 16.96 27.95
N ARG A 155 -33.00 16.57 29.23
CA ARG A 155 -32.45 17.43 30.29
C ARG A 155 -30.93 17.55 30.19
N CYS A 156 -30.26 16.63 29.49
CA CYS A 156 -28.83 16.67 29.30
C CYS A 156 -28.41 17.71 28.24
N LYS A 157 -27.25 18.33 28.46
CA LYS A 157 -26.65 19.27 27.51
C LYS A 157 -26.40 18.58 26.17
N ASN A 158 -26.64 19.29 25.07
CA ASN A 158 -26.50 18.80 23.68
C ASN A 158 -27.48 17.70 23.25
N CYS A 159 -28.48 17.37 24.07
CA CYS A 159 -29.59 16.53 23.64
C CYS A 159 -30.77 17.39 23.18
N GLY A 160 -31.19 17.22 21.94
CA GLY A 160 -32.45 17.78 21.44
C GLY A 160 -33.36 16.68 20.94
N TRP A 161 -34.60 17.02 20.59
CA TRP A 161 -35.58 16.05 20.09
C TRP A 161 -35.05 15.22 18.93
N ARG A 162 -34.36 15.85 17.99
CA ARG A 162 -33.72 15.14 16.86
C ARG A 162 -32.72 14.06 17.30
N THR A 163 -32.03 14.26 18.42
CA THR A 163 -31.09 13.27 18.96
C THR A 163 -31.84 12.10 19.60
N VAL A 164 -32.95 12.36 20.29
CA VAL A 164 -33.83 11.32 20.84
C VAL A 164 -34.46 10.47 19.73
N VAL A 165 -34.98 11.11 18.68
CA VAL A 165 -35.52 10.43 17.49
C VAL A 165 -34.44 9.60 16.81
N GLU A 166 -33.23 10.14 16.64
CA GLU A 166 -32.10 9.41 16.06
C GLU A 166 -31.74 8.16 16.88
N ILE A 167 -31.80 8.23 18.22
CA ILE A 167 -31.59 7.07 19.11
C ILE A 167 -32.67 6.01 18.88
N GLY A 168 -33.95 6.39 18.82
CA GLY A 168 -35.04 5.47 18.56
C GLY A 168 -34.88 4.74 17.23
N GLN A 169 -34.61 5.49 16.16
CA GLN A 169 -34.35 4.92 14.82
C GLN A 169 -33.14 3.98 14.81
N LEU A 170 -32.09 4.29 15.57
CA LEU A 170 -30.91 3.44 15.68
C LEU A 170 -31.23 2.11 16.37
N ILE A 171 -32.05 2.14 17.43
CA ILE A 171 -32.52 0.94 18.12
C ILE A 171 -33.39 0.10 17.20
N GLU A 172 -34.36 0.70 16.50
CA GLU A 172 -35.22 -0.02 15.55
C GLU A 172 -34.41 -0.70 14.43
N ARG A 173 -33.42 -0.01 13.88
CA ARG A 173 -32.49 -0.56 12.89
C ARG A 173 -31.65 -1.71 13.45
N ALA A 174 -31.21 -1.60 14.71
CA ALA A 174 -30.48 -2.68 15.36
C ALA A 174 -31.37 -3.90 15.59
N ILE A 175 -32.62 -3.70 16.05
CA ILE A 175 -33.61 -4.76 16.28
C ILE A 175 -33.96 -5.49 14.99
N SER A 176 -34.04 -4.78 13.85
CA SER A 176 -34.29 -5.42 12.55
C SER A 176 -33.15 -6.30 12.04
N GLY A 177 -32.04 -6.39 12.79
CA GLY A 177 -30.87 -7.17 12.43
C GLY A 177 -29.98 -6.47 11.40
N GLU A 178 -30.17 -5.17 11.14
CA GLU A 178 -29.37 -4.43 10.16
C GLU A 178 -27.87 -4.51 10.47
N PHE A 179 -27.52 -4.59 11.76
CA PHE A 179 -26.16 -4.64 12.29
C PHE A 179 -25.72 -6.06 12.72
N ASP A 180 -26.55 -7.09 12.52
CA ASP A 180 -26.23 -8.47 12.91
C ASP A 180 -25.20 -9.11 11.96
N GLU A 181 -24.33 -9.93 12.53
CA GLU A 181 -23.17 -10.53 11.88
C GLU A 181 -23.25 -12.05 11.78
N ALA A 182 -23.97 -12.68 12.69
CA ALA A 182 -24.00 -14.13 12.83
C ALA A 182 -24.63 -14.83 11.60
N GLN A 183 -25.28 -14.07 10.73
CA GLN A 183 -26.04 -14.58 9.59
C GLN A 183 -25.24 -14.72 8.29
N ILE A 184 -23.93 -14.46 8.28
CA ILE A 184 -23.13 -14.47 7.05
C ILE A 184 -22.15 -15.66 7.05
N GLU A 185 -22.44 -16.65 6.20
CA GLU A 185 -21.52 -17.75 5.89
C GLU A 185 -20.15 -17.22 5.45
N GLU A 186 -19.06 -17.86 5.89
CA GLU A 186 -17.67 -17.44 5.63
C GLU A 186 -17.37 -17.23 4.14
N SER A 187 -17.88 -18.12 3.29
CA SER A 187 -17.76 -18.08 1.83
C SER A 187 -18.46 -16.87 1.20
N ALA A 188 -19.59 -16.43 1.79
CA ALA A 188 -20.41 -15.33 1.28
C ALA A 188 -19.95 -13.94 1.76
N ARG A 189 -19.01 -13.87 2.71
CA ARG A 189 -18.54 -12.61 3.31
C ARG A 189 -18.01 -11.58 2.31
N PRO A 190 -17.18 -11.95 1.30
CA PRO A 190 -16.73 -10.98 0.30
C PRO A 190 -17.90 -10.39 -0.50
N THR A 191 -18.83 -11.23 -0.95
CA THR A 191 -20.02 -10.81 -1.71
C THR A 191 -20.91 -9.87 -0.89
N GLU A 192 -21.16 -10.21 0.38
CA GLU A 192 -21.96 -9.37 1.27
C GLU A 192 -21.28 -8.02 1.55
N LEU A 193 -19.95 -7.99 1.73
CA LEU A 193 -19.20 -6.75 1.88
C LEU A 193 -19.46 -5.79 0.72
N PHE A 194 -19.33 -6.26 -0.53
CA PHE A 194 -19.55 -5.39 -1.69
C PHE A 194 -20.99 -4.95 -1.83
N ARG A 195 -21.95 -5.84 -1.57
CA ARG A 195 -23.38 -5.48 -1.57
C ARG A 195 -23.67 -4.35 -0.57
N LEU A 196 -23.11 -4.44 0.64
CA LEU A 196 -23.26 -3.40 1.66
C LEU A 196 -22.56 -2.10 1.25
N LEU A 197 -21.36 -2.18 0.65
CA LEU A 197 -20.62 -1.01 0.19
C LEU A 197 -21.33 -0.28 -0.96
N GLU A 198 -21.85 -0.98 -1.97
CA GLU A 198 -22.57 -0.35 -3.07
C GLU A 198 -23.88 0.29 -2.60
N LYS A 199 -24.64 -0.38 -1.72
CA LYS A 199 -25.80 0.22 -1.05
C LYS A 199 -25.40 1.44 -0.22
N GLY A 200 -24.25 1.40 0.45
CA GLY A 200 -23.70 2.54 1.18
C GLY A 200 -23.34 3.71 0.27
N ILE A 201 -22.71 3.44 -0.87
CA ILE A 201 -22.35 4.43 -1.89
C ILE A 201 -23.60 5.09 -2.49
N ALA A 202 -24.68 4.33 -2.68
CA ALA A 202 -25.95 4.86 -3.16
C ALA A 202 -26.60 5.85 -2.18
N LYS A 203 -26.32 5.75 -0.88
CA LYS A 203 -26.80 6.68 0.16
C LYS A 203 -25.95 7.97 0.28
N LEU A 204 -24.81 8.04 -0.39
CA LEU A 204 -23.94 9.23 -0.34
C LEU A 204 -24.55 10.42 -1.08
N SER A 205 -24.15 11.63 -0.69
CA SER A 205 -24.50 12.83 -1.46
C SER A 205 -23.95 12.73 -2.89
N PRO A 206 -24.62 13.31 -3.90
CA PRO A 206 -24.15 13.24 -5.28
C PRO A 206 -22.69 13.70 -5.46
N ARG A 207 -22.30 14.74 -4.71
CA ARG A 207 -20.93 15.27 -4.70
C ARG A 207 -19.93 14.28 -4.12
N ASP A 208 -20.21 13.74 -2.93
CA ASP A 208 -19.28 12.82 -2.24
C ASP A 208 -19.16 11.50 -3.00
N LYS A 209 -20.28 11.01 -3.55
CA LYS A 209 -20.32 9.85 -4.46
C LYS A 209 -19.43 10.09 -5.67
N HIS A 210 -19.57 11.24 -6.35
CA HIS A 210 -18.76 11.55 -7.52
C HIS A 210 -17.26 11.61 -7.19
N LEU A 211 -16.89 12.31 -6.11
CA LEU A 211 -15.49 12.40 -5.68
C LEU A 211 -14.90 11.03 -5.32
N LEU A 212 -15.66 10.19 -4.60
CA LEU A 212 -15.24 8.84 -4.25
C LEU A 212 -15.06 7.97 -5.51
N LEU A 213 -16.06 7.94 -6.39
CA LEU A 213 -16.02 7.14 -7.62
C LEU A 213 -14.88 7.59 -8.54
N ALA A 214 -14.65 8.89 -8.67
CA ALA A 214 -13.52 9.41 -9.41
C ALA A 214 -12.19 8.96 -8.77
N ARG A 215 -12.09 8.99 -7.44
CA ARG A 215 -10.86 8.60 -6.72
C ARG A 215 -10.53 7.11 -6.79
N ILE A 216 -11.55 6.23 -6.78
CA ILE A 216 -11.34 4.78 -6.96
C ILE A 216 -11.15 4.42 -8.45
N GLY A 217 -11.65 5.26 -9.36
CA GLY A 217 -11.47 5.10 -10.81
C GLY A 217 -12.22 3.89 -11.40
N GLY A 218 -12.09 3.71 -12.71
CA GLY A 218 -12.68 2.59 -13.46
C GLY A 218 -11.69 1.47 -13.77
N GLU A 219 -12.10 0.56 -14.66
CA GLU A 219 -11.30 -0.57 -15.17
C GLU A 219 -9.96 -0.08 -15.80
N ASP A 220 -10.03 0.93 -16.66
CA ASP A 220 -8.90 1.33 -17.53
C ASP A 220 -8.42 2.77 -17.33
N VAL A 221 -9.06 3.52 -16.44
CA VAL A 221 -8.67 4.90 -16.14
C VAL A 221 -7.89 4.92 -14.83
N PRO A 222 -6.60 5.31 -14.85
CA PRO A 222 -5.86 5.53 -13.61
C PRO A 222 -6.57 6.63 -12.81
N PRO A 223 -6.76 6.46 -11.49
CA PRO A 223 -7.49 7.44 -10.71
C PRO A 223 -6.72 8.77 -10.68
N PRO A 224 -7.41 9.90 -10.89
CA PRO A 224 -6.80 11.22 -10.82
C PRO A 224 -6.19 11.48 -9.44
N THR A 225 -5.16 12.32 -9.40
CA THR A 225 -4.55 12.76 -8.15
C THR A 225 -5.53 13.61 -7.34
N LEU A 226 -5.27 13.75 -6.03
CA LEU A 226 -6.07 14.64 -5.17
C LEU A 226 -5.99 16.10 -5.62
N GLU A 227 -4.87 16.50 -6.24
CA GLU A 227 -4.66 17.82 -6.81
C GLU A 227 -5.52 18.04 -8.06
N GLU A 228 -5.51 17.07 -8.98
CA GLU A 228 -6.36 17.09 -10.19
C GLU A 228 -7.86 17.12 -9.82
N LEU A 229 -8.27 16.33 -8.83
CA LEU A 229 -9.64 16.36 -8.31
C LEU A 229 -9.96 17.72 -7.67
N GLY A 230 -9.01 18.30 -6.96
CA GLY A 230 -9.14 19.64 -6.39
C GLY A 230 -9.42 20.68 -7.47
N GLN A 231 -8.58 20.72 -8.51
CA GLN A 231 -8.74 21.63 -9.64
C GLN A 231 -10.08 21.46 -10.34
N LYS A 232 -10.48 20.21 -10.65
CA LYS A 232 -11.74 19.90 -11.34
C LYS A 232 -12.98 20.37 -10.56
N HIS A 233 -12.92 20.36 -9.23
CA HIS A 233 -14.04 20.70 -8.36
C HIS A 233 -13.93 22.08 -7.70
N ALA A 234 -12.92 22.89 -8.07
CA ALA A 234 -12.59 24.16 -7.41
C ALA A 234 -12.40 24.01 -5.88
N LEU A 235 -11.66 22.98 -5.47
CA LEU A 235 -11.33 22.65 -4.09
C LEU A 235 -9.81 22.56 -3.91
N THR A 236 -9.33 22.80 -2.70
CA THR A 236 -7.93 22.54 -2.36
C THR A 236 -7.70 21.03 -2.20
N HIS A 237 -6.45 20.59 -2.43
CA HIS A 237 -6.01 19.22 -2.17
C HIS A 237 -6.45 18.72 -0.78
N ALA A 238 -6.16 19.50 0.26
CA ALA A 238 -6.52 19.17 1.63
C ALA A 238 -8.04 19.04 1.83
N ARG A 239 -8.84 19.86 1.14
CA ARG A 239 -10.30 19.79 1.25
C ARG A 239 -10.85 18.53 0.60
N VAL A 240 -10.32 18.12 -0.56
CA VAL A 240 -10.69 16.85 -1.21
C VAL A 240 -10.37 15.67 -0.29
N GLN A 241 -9.16 15.66 0.29
CA GLN A 241 -8.75 14.62 1.23
C GLN A 241 -9.71 14.51 2.42
N GLN A 242 -10.04 15.63 3.08
CA GLN A 242 -10.99 15.65 4.20
C GLN A 242 -12.37 15.10 3.82
N ILE A 243 -12.86 15.44 2.62
CA ILE A 243 -14.16 14.94 2.13
C ILE A 243 -14.07 13.42 1.96
N LEU A 244 -13.04 12.92 1.29
CA LEU A 244 -12.85 11.49 1.06
C LEU A 244 -12.71 10.70 2.38
N GLU A 245 -11.90 11.18 3.33
CA GLU A 245 -11.75 10.56 4.64
C GLU A 245 -13.09 10.50 5.39
N LYS A 246 -13.86 11.60 5.37
CA LYS A 246 -15.19 11.65 5.96
C LYS A 246 -16.14 10.66 5.29
N THR A 247 -16.12 10.58 3.96
CA THR A 247 -16.97 9.68 3.17
C THR A 247 -16.62 8.22 3.43
N LEU A 248 -15.33 7.85 3.44
CA LEU A 248 -14.87 6.49 3.73
C LEU A 248 -15.21 6.09 5.17
N ASN A 249 -15.02 6.99 6.14
CA ASN A 249 -15.44 6.74 7.53
C ASN A 249 -16.95 6.58 7.67
N ALA A 250 -17.75 7.35 6.93
CA ALA A 250 -19.20 7.17 6.89
C ALA A 250 -19.55 5.79 6.33
N LEU A 251 -18.97 5.40 5.18
CA LEU A 251 -19.20 4.10 4.56
C LEU A 251 -18.87 2.92 5.49
N LYS A 252 -17.73 2.99 6.20
CA LYS A 252 -17.36 1.98 7.21
C LYS A 252 -18.42 1.81 8.29
N LYS A 253 -19.04 2.91 8.73
CA LYS A 253 -19.99 2.90 9.85
C LYS A 253 -21.45 2.73 9.43
N THR A 254 -21.78 2.90 8.15
CA THR A 254 -23.16 2.86 7.62
C THR A 254 -23.96 1.66 8.12
N TRP A 255 -23.29 0.51 8.25
CA TRP A 255 -23.87 -0.78 8.66
C TRP A 255 -23.34 -1.26 10.02
N GLY A 256 -22.95 -0.31 10.88
CA GLY A 256 -22.42 -0.62 12.19
C GLY A 256 -21.11 -1.43 12.11
N PRO A 257 -20.94 -2.48 12.95
CA PRO A 257 -19.73 -3.28 12.97
C PRO A 257 -19.56 -4.20 11.74
N ARG A 258 -20.64 -4.48 10.98
CA ARG A 258 -20.61 -5.46 9.88
C ARG A 258 -19.51 -5.20 8.85
N VAL A 259 -19.41 -3.97 8.34
CA VAL A 259 -18.39 -3.64 7.32
C VAL A 259 -16.96 -3.80 7.86
N PRO A 260 -16.59 -3.23 9.03
CA PRO A 260 -15.29 -3.50 9.67
C PRO A 260 -14.99 -4.98 9.86
N ARG A 261 -15.94 -5.79 10.34
CA ARG A 261 -15.70 -7.22 10.58
C ARG A 261 -15.58 -8.02 9.28
N LEU A 262 -16.31 -7.64 8.23
CA LEU A 262 -16.15 -8.23 6.89
C LEU A 262 -14.82 -7.84 6.24
N LEU A 263 -14.35 -6.60 6.42
CA LEU A 263 -13.00 -6.18 6.00
C LEU A 263 -11.92 -6.99 6.72
N GLU A 264 -12.10 -7.23 8.03
CA GLU A 264 -11.20 -8.07 8.82
C GLU A 264 -11.21 -9.53 8.33
N ALA A 265 -12.36 -10.09 7.91
CA ALA A 265 -12.42 -11.42 7.31
C ALA A 265 -11.63 -11.49 5.98
N VAL A 266 -11.77 -10.47 5.12
CA VAL A 266 -10.98 -10.33 3.89
C VAL A 266 -9.48 -10.26 4.21
N LYS A 267 -9.09 -9.44 5.19
CA LYS A 267 -7.71 -9.30 5.66
C LYS A 267 -7.13 -10.63 6.14
N ARG A 268 -7.87 -11.35 6.99
CA ARG A 268 -7.46 -12.68 7.50
C ARG A 268 -7.26 -13.67 6.36
N ARG A 269 -8.15 -13.71 5.38
CA ARG A 269 -8.03 -14.60 4.22
C ARG A 269 -6.77 -14.30 3.40
N CYS A 270 -6.47 -13.03 3.14
CA CYS A 270 -5.22 -12.60 2.51
C CYS A 270 -3.98 -12.99 3.33
N PHE A 271 -4.03 -12.83 4.66
CA PHE A 271 -2.88 -13.12 5.53
C PHE A 271 -2.61 -14.61 5.68
N SER A 272 -3.65 -15.43 5.80
CA SER A 272 -3.52 -16.89 5.89
C SER A 272 -2.90 -17.49 4.62
N ASN A 273 -3.26 -16.97 3.46
CA ASN A 273 -2.73 -17.43 2.18
C ASN A 273 -1.44 -16.69 1.76
N VAL A 274 -1.03 -15.67 2.52
CA VAL A 274 0.11 -14.78 2.19
C VAL A 274 0.00 -14.23 0.76
N CYS A 275 -1.20 -13.78 0.39
CA CYS A 275 -1.48 -13.22 -0.93
C CYS A 275 -2.18 -11.85 -0.81
N PRO A 276 -1.86 -10.90 -1.72
CA PRO A 276 -2.58 -9.64 -1.78
C PRO A 276 -3.95 -9.80 -2.43
N LEU A 277 -4.90 -8.93 -2.09
CA LEU A 277 -6.18 -8.86 -2.78
C LEU A 277 -5.98 -8.24 -4.17
N THR A 278 -6.16 -9.07 -5.21
CA THR A 278 -6.12 -8.64 -6.62
C THR A 278 -7.53 -8.70 -7.24
N PRO A 279 -7.77 -8.01 -8.37
CA PRO A 279 -9.05 -8.10 -9.08
C PRO A 279 -9.42 -9.53 -9.48
N ALA A 280 -8.43 -10.34 -9.88
CA ALA A 280 -8.63 -11.74 -10.26
C ALA A 280 -8.96 -12.62 -9.05
N LEU A 281 -8.23 -12.45 -7.93
CA LEU A 281 -8.54 -13.16 -6.68
C LEU A 281 -9.93 -12.81 -6.17
N LEU A 282 -10.31 -11.54 -6.29
CA LEU A 282 -11.64 -11.09 -5.90
C LEU A 282 -12.74 -11.73 -6.76
N GLY A 283 -12.54 -11.81 -8.08
CA GLY A 283 -13.44 -12.52 -8.97
C GLY A 283 -13.63 -13.98 -8.56
N GLN A 284 -12.56 -14.68 -8.17
CA GLN A 284 -12.66 -16.06 -7.68
C GLN A 284 -13.46 -16.18 -6.37
N TRP A 285 -13.37 -15.19 -5.48
CA TRP A 285 -14.08 -15.23 -4.20
C TRP A 285 -15.56 -14.92 -4.32
N ILE A 286 -15.93 -14.03 -5.24
CA ILE A 286 -17.31 -13.61 -5.47
C ILE A 286 -18.02 -14.57 -6.45
N GLY A 287 -17.26 -15.22 -7.34
CA GLY A 287 -17.79 -16.13 -8.35
C GLY A 287 -18.77 -15.45 -9.30
N GLU A 288 -19.86 -16.12 -9.62
CA GLU A 288 -20.89 -15.65 -10.57
C GLU A 288 -21.57 -14.35 -10.15
N SER A 289 -21.56 -14.03 -8.85
CA SER A 289 -22.14 -12.80 -8.32
C SER A 289 -21.42 -11.54 -8.82
N GLN A 290 -20.24 -11.67 -9.44
CA GLN A 290 -19.46 -10.55 -9.95
C GLN A 290 -20.25 -9.69 -10.95
N SER A 291 -21.10 -10.31 -11.76
CA SER A 291 -21.94 -9.63 -12.76
C SER A 291 -23.02 -8.72 -12.17
N THR A 292 -23.31 -8.86 -10.88
CA THR A 292 -24.39 -8.11 -10.19
C THR A 292 -23.94 -6.76 -9.65
N PHE A 293 -22.64 -6.50 -9.63
CA PHE A 293 -22.06 -5.29 -9.04
C PHE A 293 -21.84 -4.20 -10.09
N GLN A 294 -22.06 -2.95 -9.71
CA GLN A 294 -21.85 -1.78 -10.58
C GLN A 294 -20.38 -1.40 -10.68
N LEU A 295 -19.60 -1.62 -9.62
CA LEU A 295 -18.19 -1.31 -9.58
C LEU A 295 -17.36 -2.41 -10.24
N SER A 296 -16.39 -2.01 -11.07
CA SER A 296 -15.43 -2.96 -11.62
C SER A 296 -14.58 -3.62 -10.54
N PRO A 297 -14.02 -4.82 -10.78
CA PRO A 297 -13.18 -5.52 -9.79
C PRO A 297 -11.97 -4.70 -9.34
N LYS A 298 -11.36 -3.93 -10.26
CA LYS A 298 -10.27 -2.99 -9.93
C LYS A 298 -10.74 -1.86 -9.00
N ALA A 299 -11.91 -1.28 -9.26
CA ALA A 299 -12.48 -0.23 -8.42
C ALA A 299 -12.84 -0.76 -7.01
N GLN A 300 -13.37 -1.98 -6.94
CA GLN A 300 -13.68 -2.69 -5.69
C GLN A 300 -12.42 -2.91 -4.83
N VAL A 301 -11.33 -3.41 -5.42
CA VAL A 301 -10.04 -3.60 -4.70
C VAL A 301 -9.47 -2.26 -4.21
N ARG A 302 -9.57 -1.19 -5.01
CA ARG A 302 -9.15 0.17 -4.59
C ARG A 302 -10.00 0.69 -3.45
N LEU A 303 -11.31 0.47 -3.50
CA LEU A 303 -12.23 0.87 -2.43
C LEU A 303 -11.88 0.16 -1.11
N ILE A 304 -11.62 -1.15 -1.13
CA ILE A 304 -11.19 -1.88 0.06
C ILE A 304 -9.88 -1.30 0.60
N GLY A 305 -8.88 -1.08 -0.24
CA GLY A 305 -7.60 -0.51 0.20
C GLY A 305 -7.72 0.93 0.71
N ALA A 306 -8.72 1.69 0.25
CA ALA A 306 -9.01 3.03 0.76
C ALA A 306 -9.82 2.99 2.07
N LEU A 307 -10.66 1.97 2.26
CA LEU A 307 -11.33 1.74 3.53
C LEU A 307 -10.29 1.27 4.55
N ASP A 308 -9.59 0.18 4.33
CA ASP A 308 -8.62 -0.35 5.28
C ASP A 308 -7.23 -0.49 4.64
N GLU A 309 -6.32 0.39 5.07
CA GLU A 309 -4.93 0.44 4.58
C GLU A 309 -4.13 -0.81 4.96
N ASP A 310 -4.55 -1.56 6.00
CA ASP A 310 -3.88 -2.78 6.40
C ASP A 310 -4.23 -3.98 5.48
N VAL A 311 -5.29 -3.87 4.67
CA VAL A 311 -5.63 -4.90 3.69
C VAL A 311 -4.66 -4.79 2.51
N PRO A 312 -3.94 -5.86 2.14
CA PRO A 312 -2.91 -5.80 1.13
C PRO A 312 -3.52 -5.75 -0.29
N CYS A 313 -4.02 -4.59 -0.70
CA CYS A 313 -4.72 -4.42 -1.98
C CYS A 313 -3.77 -4.08 -3.14
N TRP A 314 -3.86 -4.87 -4.21
CA TRP A 314 -3.04 -4.77 -5.42
C TRP A 314 -3.97 -4.62 -6.65
N PRO A 315 -4.58 -3.44 -6.83
CA PRO A 315 -5.56 -3.21 -7.89
C PRO A 315 -4.93 -3.17 -9.29
N ASN A 316 -3.63 -2.86 -9.36
CA ASN A 316 -2.84 -2.88 -10.59
C ASN A 316 -1.69 -3.86 -10.37
N GLN A 317 -1.49 -4.81 -11.28
CA GLN A 317 -0.47 -5.86 -11.14
C GLN A 317 0.97 -5.29 -11.14
N HIS A 318 1.20 -4.08 -11.68
CA HIS A 318 2.55 -3.52 -11.90
C HIS A 318 2.78 -2.06 -11.44
N GLY A 319 1.98 -1.55 -10.50
CA GLY A 319 2.10 -0.17 -10.02
C GLY A 319 2.98 0.01 -8.78
N GLY A 320 4.30 0.03 -8.95
CA GLY A 320 5.26 0.32 -7.86
C GLY A 320 5.24 1.79 -7.43
N VAL A 321 4.21 2.21 -6.70
CA VAL A 321 4.10 3.59 -6.16
C VAL A 321 4.83 3.65 -4.80
N GLY A 322 6.03 4.25 -4.77
CA GLY A 322 6.75 4.58 -3.54
C GLY A 322 8.28 4.53 -3.66
N GLY A 323 8.99 5.45 -2.99
CA GLY A 323 10.45 5.52 -3.02
C GLY A 323 11.13 4.29 -2.41
N ILE A 324 12.22 3.79 -2.97
CA ILE A 324 12.84 2.54 -2.49
C ILE A 324 13.83 2.86 -1.36
N ASP A 325 13.52 2.42 -0.14
CA ASP A 325 14.44 2.49 0.99
C ASP A 325 15.42 1.30 1.03
N SER A 326 16.42 1.38 1.91
CA SER A 326 17.45 0.34 2.06
C SER A 326 16.90 -1.00 2.54
N SER A 327 15.76 -1.03 3.25
CA SER A 327 15.12 -2.26 3.72
C SER A 327 14.42 -3.00 2.57
N ILE A 328 13.78 -2.28 1.66
CA ILE A 328 13.16 -2.83 0.45
C ILE A 328 14.22 -3.37 -0.50
N ARG A 329 15.32 -2.64 -0.73
CA ARG A 329 16.44 -3.14 -1.57
C ARG A 329 17.01 -4.45 -1.03
N ARG A 330 17.18 -4.53 0.29
CA ARG A 330 17.68 -5.73 0.97
C ARG A 330 16.70 -6.90 0.89
N LEU A 331 15.40 -6.64 1.06
CA LEU A 331 14.37 -7.66 0.86
C LEU A 331 14.36 -8.18 -0.57
N ASP A 332 14.41 -7.29 -1.57
CA ASP A 332 14.41 -7.64 -2.98
C ASP A 332 15.63 -8.50 -3.36
N LEU A 333 16.82 -8.16 -2.84
CA LEU A 333 18.04 -8.96 -2.96
C LEU A 333 17.89 -10.37 -2.40
N ASP A 334 17.30 -10.50 -1.21
CA ASP A 334 17.08 -11.77 -0.56
C ASP A 334 16.02 -12.63 -1.26
N LEU A 335 14.94 -11.99 -1.70
CA LEU A 335 13.91 -12.64 -2.52
C LEU A 335 14.49 -13.15 -3.82
N ALA A 336 15.35 -12.36 -4.46
CA ALA A 336 16.07 -12.81 -5.64
C ALA A 336 16.90 -14.06 -5.33
N LYS A 337 17.71 -14.05 -4.26
CA LYS A 337 18.48 -15.25 -3.85
C LYS A 337 17.60 -16.46 -3.60
N LEU A 338 16.45 -16.29 -2.92
CA LEU A 338 15.51 -17.37 -2.66
C LEU A 338 14.89 -17.92 -3.95
N ALA A 339 14.52 -17.05 -4.89
CA ALA A 339 14.02 -17.46 -6.19
C ALA A 339 15.11 -18.17 -7.02
N CYS A 340 16.35 -17.69 -7.01
CA CYS A 340 17.49 -18.35 -7.65
C CYS A 340 17.67 -19.79 -7.12
N ASN A 341 17.64 -19.97 -5.80
CA ASN A 341 17.77 -21.28 -5.16
C ASN A 341 16.57 -22.21 -5.42
N ALA A 342 15.46 -21.68 -5.93
CA ALA A 342 14.23 -22.40 -6.23
C ALA A 342 13.97 -22.49 -7.75
N ASN A 343 15.04 -22.59 -8.56
CA ASN A 343 14.96 -22.68 -10.02
C ASN A 343 14.29 -21.47 -10.71
N GLY A 344 14.47 -20.28 -10.15
CA GLY A 344 14.02 -19.01 -10.73
C GLY A 344 12.61 -18.57 -10.32
N CYS A 345 11.87 -19.38 -9.57
CA CYS A 345 10.55 -19.01 -9.03
C CYS A 345 10.30 -19.60 -7.64
N ILE A 346 9.57 -18.88 -6.79
CA ILE A 346 9.19 -19.35 -5.46
C ILE A 346 7.81 -18.82 -5.09
N ALA A 347 6.95 -19.64 -4.51
CA ALA A 347 5.65 -19.17 -4.02
C ALA A 347 5.84 -18.06 -2.97
N VAL A 348 5.01 -17.03 -2.99
CA VAL A 348 5.10 -15.89 -2.06
C VAL A 348 5.03 -16.37 -0.60
N ALA A 349 4.15 -17.32 -0.31
CA ALA A 349 4.02 -17.93 1.01
C ALA A 349 5.31 -18.64 1.46
N ASP A 350 5.96 -19.38 0.56
CA ASP A 350 7.23 -20.07 0.84
C ASP A 350 8.38 -19.09 1.05
N ALA A 351 8.44 -18.05 0.23
CA ALA A 351 9.41 -16.97 0.39
C ALA A 351 9.24 -16.30 1.76
N TYR A 352 8.01 -15.99 2.17
CA TYR A 352 7.73 -15.43 3.49
C TYR A 352 8.19 -16.36 4.62
N ARG A 353 7.84 -17.66 4.55
CA ARG A 353 8.27 -18.67 5.54
C ARG A 353 9.79 -18.77 5.64
N LYS A 354 10.49 -18.84 4.51
CA LYS A 354 11.96 -18.92 4.45
C LYS A 354 12.65 -17.63 4.88
N LEU A 355 12.05 -16.47 4.66
CA LEU A 355 12.59 -15.20 5.15
C LEU A 355 12.43 -15.10 6.66
N THR A 356 11.23 -15.36 7.18
CA THR A 356 10.91 -15.22 8.61
C THR A 356 11.62 -16.21 9.52
N SER A 357 12.13 -17.33 9.00
CA SER A 357 13.06 -18.21 9.72
C SER A 357 14.43 -17.59 9.96
N GLN A 358 14.81 -16.57 9.17
CA GLN A 358 16.05 -15.83 9.36
C GLN A 358 15.89 -14.79 10.48
N GLN A 359 16.87 -14.70 11.37
CA GLN A 359 16.82 -13.82 12.55
C GLN A 359 16.50 -12.35 12.20
N ARG A 360 16.98 -11.88 11.04
CA ARG A 360 16.74 -10.52 10.52
C ARG A 360 15.27 -10.21 10.20
N TYR A 361 14.46 -11.21 9.86
CA TYR A 361 13.06 -11.04 9.45
C TYR A 361 12.06 -11.70 10.42
N LYS A 362 12.53 -12.21 11.56
CA LYS A 362 11.69 -12.91 12.55
C LYS A 362 10.45 -12.11 13.00
N ARG A 363 10.53 -10.77 12.98
CA ARG A 363 9.43 -9.85 13.36
C ARG A 363 8.65 -9.28 12.17
N LEU A 364 8.92 -9.74 10.94
CA LEU A 364 8.27 -9.23 9.74
C LEU A 364 6.85 -9.79 9.64
N LYS A 365 5.83 -8.94 9.83
CA LYS A 365 4.42 -9.31 9.66
C LYS A 365 4.06 -9.49 8.17
N VAL A 366 3.11 -10.37 7.87
CA VAL A 366 2.61 -10.64 6.50
C VAL A 366 2.19 -9.36 5.77
N GLY A 367 1.36 -8.51 6.38
CA GLY A 367 0.93 -7.25 5.76
C GLY A 367 2.08 -6.33 5.37
N LYS A 368 3.10 -6.20 6.25
CA LYS A 368 4.30 -5.42 5.94
C LYS A 368 5.13 -6.05 4.82
N PHE A 369 5.27 -7.38 4.83
CA PHE A 369 5.94 -8.12 3.77
C PHE A 369 5.26 -7.89 2.41
N LEU A 370 3.95 -8.09 2.31
CA LEU A 370 3.17 -7.85 1.09
C LEU A 370 3.23 -6.38 0.65
N GLY A 371 3.20 -5.43 1.58
CA GLY A 371 3.37 -4.01 1.27
C GLY A 371 4.76 -3.67 0.71
N MET A 372 5.82 -4.31 1.23
CA MET A 372 7.18 -4.19 0.69
C MET A 372 7.31 -4.88 -0.67
N LEU A 373 6.69 -6.05 -0.84
CA LEU A 373 6.72 -6.84 -2.07
C LEU A 373 6.13 -6.06 -3.25
N ARG A 374 5.15 -5.17 -3.04
CA ARG A 374 4.63 -4.28 -4.09
C ARG A 374 5.66 -3.29 -4.65
N ARG A 375 6.78 -3.09 -3.96
CA ARG A 375 7.79 -2.04 -4.24
C ARG A 375 9.14 -2.60 -4.69
N VAL A 376 9.26 -3.93 -4.76
CA VAL A 376 10.46 -4.61 -5.26
C VAL A 376 10.62 -4.39 -6.76
N ARG A 377 11.85 -4.44 -7.27
CA ARG A 377 12.16 -4.21 -8.70
C ARG A 377 12.87 -5.37 -9.36
N ARG A 378 13.69 -6.11 -8.61
CA ARG A 378 14.49 -7.23 -9.13
C ARG A 378 13.69 -8.52 -9.19
N THR A 379 12.59 -8.58 -8.48
CA THR A 379 11.65 -9.69 -8.49
C THR A 379 10.29 -9.21 -9.02
N LEU A 380 9.61 -10.07 -9.77
CA LEU A 380 8.26 -9.86 -10.26
C LEU A 380 7.34 -10.80 -9.49
N VAL A 381 6.17 -10.30 -9.08
CA VAL A 381 5.13 -11.15 -8.53
C VAL A 381 4.13 -11.43 -9.63
N GLU A 382 4.00 -12.69 -9.97
CA GLU A 382 3.04 -13.19 -10.94
C GLU A 382 1.83 -13.79 -10.22
N PHE A 383 0.67 -13.64 -10.86
CA PHE A 383 -0.63 -14.02 -10.31
C PHE A 383 -1.34 -15.02 -11.22
N ASP A 384 -0.58 -15.91 -11.89
CA ASP A 384 -1.12 -16.99 -12.73
C ASP A 384 -2.18 -17.80 -11.96
N ASP A 385 -1.86 -18.14 -10.71
CA ASP A 385 -2.83 -18.50 -9.67
C ASP A 385 -2.93 -17.34 -8.65
N PRO A 386 -4.05 -16.58 -8.64
CA PRO A 386 -4.26 -15.49 -7.70
C PRO A 386 -4.22 -15.90 -6.22
N GLN A 387 -4.49 -17.16 -5.88
CA GLN A 387 -4.45 -17.65 -4.49
C GLN A 387 -3.05 -18.02 -4.03
N SER A 388 -2.20 -18.42 -4.98
CA SER A 388 -0.81 -18.81 -4.74
C SER A 388 0.13 -18.01 -5.65
N PRO A 389 0.28 -16.69 -5.40
CA PRO A 389 1.15 -15.86 -6.22
C PRO A 389 2.60 -16.33 -6.11
N VAL A 390 3.33 -16.14 -7.20
CA VAL A 390 4.70 -16.62 -7.36
C VAL A 390 5.65 -15.45 -7.55
N ILE A 391 6.75 -15.44 -6.82
CA ILE A 391 7.86 -14.51 -7.00
C ILE A 391 8.80 -15.11 -8.04
N ARG A 392 8.95 -14.43 -9.17
CA ARG A 392 9.95 -14.73 -10.20
C ARG A 392 11.07 -13.70 -10.18
N LEU A 393 12.24 -14.10 -10.65
CA LEU A 393 13.29 -13.15 -10.96
C LEU A 393 12.86 -12.30 -12.16
N SER A 394 12.84 -10.98 -11.98
CA SER A 394 12.83 -10.06 -13.12
C SER A 394 14.13 -10.27 -13.91
N ARG A 395 14.14 -9.91 -15.20
CA ARG A 395 15.36 -9.92 -16.04
C ARG A 395 16.52 -9.26 -15.28
N LEU A 396 17.44 -10.07 -14.77
CA LEU A 396 18.61 -9.59 -14.07
C LEU A 396 19.48 -8.82 -15.06
N SER A 397 19.98 -7.64 -14.66
CA SER A 397 20.91 -6.93 -15.54
C SER A 397 22.14 -7.80 -15.80
N ALA A 398 22.73 -7.70 -16.99
CA ALA A 398 23.91 -8.49 -17.34
C ALA A 398 25.05 -8.29 -16.31
N THR A 399 25.15 -7.08 -15.72
CA THR A 399 26.09 -6.78 -14.65
C THR A 399 25.80 -7.58 -13.37
N GLU A 400 24.55 -7.61 -12.91
CA GLU A 400 24.18 -8.30 -11.66
C GLU A 400 24.31 -9.82 -11.76
N VAL A 401 23.93 -10.39 -12.91
CA VAL A 401 24.15 -11.81 -13.21
C VAL A 401 25.63 -12.12 -13.13
N ALA A 402 26.43 -11.31 -13.83
CA ALA A 402 27.84 -11.59 -13.99
C ALA A 402 28.63 -11.38 -12.70
N THR A 403 28.31 -10.36 -11.90
CA THR A 403 28.93 -10.19 -10.59
C THR A 403 28.54 -11.30 -9.62
N HIS A 404 27.28 -11.78 -9.65
CA HIS A 404 26.88 -12.91 -8.82
C HIS A 404 27.63 -14.21 -9.17
N ILE A 405 27.74 -14.52 -10.46
CA ILE A 405 28.46 -15.71 -10.92
C ILE A 405 29.96 -15.60 -10.63
N LEU A 406 30.56 -14.42 -10.80
CA LEU A 406 31.94 -14.17 -10.41
C LEU A 406 32.12 -14.27 -8.89
N ASP A 407 31.16 -13.82 -8.09
CA ASP A 407 31.20 -13.95 -6.63
C ASP A 407 30.94 -15.39 -6.14
N GLN A 408 30.40 -16.28 -6.96
CA GLN A 408 30.30 -17.70 -6.61
C GLN A 408 31.50 -18.52 -7.09
N SER A 409 32.39 -17.93 -7.90
CA SER A 409 33.58 -18.59 -8.41
C SER A 409 34.78 -18.34 -7.50
N ASP A 410 35.63 -19.35 -7.34
CA ASP A 410 36.96 -19.20 -6.73
C ASP A 410 38.03 -18.84 -7.77
N GLU A 411 37.69 -18.95 -9.06
CA GLU A 411 38.58 -18.71 -10.19
C GLU A 411 38.09 -17.55 -11.08
N PRO A 412 39.03 -16.84 -11.76
CA PRO A 412 38.71 -15.92 -12.84
C PRO A 412 37.89 -16.58 -13.94
N LEU A 413 36.91 -15.86 -14.49
CA LEU A 413 36.04 -16.38 -15.55
C LEU A 413 36.02 -15.49 -16.79
N THR A 414 35.86 -16.12 -17.95
CA THR A 414 35.56 -15.45 -19.20
C THR A 414 34.08 -15.08 -19.30
N ALA A 415 33.74 -14.14 -20.18
CA ALA A 415 32.34 -13.77 -20.39
C ALA A 415 31.47 -14.95 -20.89
N GLU A 416 32.03 -15.90 -21.63
CA GLU A 416 31.30 -17.09 -22.09
C GLU A 416 31.09 -18.11 -20.97
N GLU A 417 32.08 -18.29 -20.09
CA GLU A 417 31.93 -19.12 -18.89
C GLU A 417 30.94 -18.52 -17.90
N ILE A 418 30.98 -17.19 -17.72
CA ILE A 418 29.99 -16.47 -16.92
C ILE A 418 28.60 -16.69 -17.48
N ARG A 419 28.43 -16.56 -18.80
CA ARG A 419 27.15 -16.80 -19.48
C ARG A 419 26.68 -18.25 -19.31
N SER A 420 27.57 -19.22 -19.50
CA SER A 420 27.26 -20.64 -19.42
C SER A 420 26.83 -21.03 -18.00
N ARG A 421 27.57 -20.57 -16.98
CA ARG A 421 27.20 -20.75 -15.58
C ARG A 421 25.91 -20.00 -15.24
N ALA A 422 25.72 -18.79 -15.75
CA ALA A 422 24.47 -18.05 -15.58
C ALA A 422 23.26 -18.79 -16.18
N ILE A 423 23.40 -19.40 -17.36
CA ILE A 423 22.35 -20.22 -17.98
C ILE A 423 22.05 -21.46 -17.12
N GLN A 424 23.08 -22.10 -16.56
CA GLN A 424 22.89 -23.23 -15.64
C GLN A 424 22.20 -22.82 -14.33
N THR A 425 22.55 -21.66 -13.77
CA THR A 425 22.02 -21.18 -12.49
C THR A 425 20.63 -20.56 -12.62
N PHE A 426 20.36 -19.79 -13.67
CA PHE A 426 19.13 -19.00 -13.81
C PHE A 426 18.21 -19.48 -14.94
N GLY A 427 18.67 -20.40 -15.79
CA GLY A 427 17.92 -20.86 -16.96
C GLY A 427 18.00 -19.92 -18.17
N THR A 428 17.80 -20.50 -19.35
CA THR A 428 17.89 -19.79 -20.65
C THR A 428 16.85 -18.70 -20.85
N LYS A 429 15.68 -18.81 -20.18
CA LYS A 429 14.60 -17.82 -20.29
C LYS A 429 14.90 -16.51 -19.57
N ILE A 430 15.78 -16.53 -18.56
CA ILE A 430 16.14 -15.38 -17.74
C ILE A 430 17.37 -14.64 -18.32
N ILE A 431 18.31 -15.39 -18.90
CA ILE A 431 19.54 -14.85 -19.50
C ILE A 431 19.41 -14.74 -21.01
N LEU A 432 18.93 -13.58 -21.49
CA LEU A 432 18.87 -13.27 -22.92
C LEU A 432 20.12 -12.55 -23.43
N CYS A 433 21.08 -12.23 -22.57
CA CYS A 433 22.26 -11.47 -22.96
C CYS A 433 23.37 -12.36 -23.55
N GLU A 434 23.96 -11.89 -24.64
CA GLU A 434 25.16 -12.49 -25.21
C GLU A 434 26.37 -12.26 -24.30
N ALA A 435 27.40 -13.11 -24.41
CA ALA A 435 28.63 -12.95 -23.64
C ALA A 435 29.29 -11.58 -23.87
N ARG A 436 29.17 -11.02 -25.08
CA ARG A 436 29.63 -9.67 -25.39
C ARG A 436 28.93 -8.59 -24.55
N ALA A 437 27.61 -8.70 -24.37
CA ALA A 437 26.85 -7.77 -23.54
C ALA A 437 27.25 -7.87 -22.07
N ILE A 438 27.53 -9.09 -21.58
CA ILE A 438 28.09 -9.33 -20.24
C ILE A 438 29.47 -8.66 -20.09
N GLY A 439 30.36 -8.87 -21.05
CA GLY A 439 31.70 -8.28 -21.02
C GLY A 439 31.69 -6.74 -21.01
N ASN A 440 30.84 -6.12 -21.84
CA ASN A 440 30.64 -4.67 -21.83
C ASN A 440 30.12 -4.18 -20.47
N ALA A 441 29.13 -4.88 -19.92
CA ALA A 441 28.48 -4.53 -18.66
C ALA A 441 29.46 -4.60 -17.46
N LEU A 442 30.31 -5.62 -17.43
CA LEU A 442 31.35 -5.78 -16.42
C LEU A 442 32.47 -4.75 -16.54
N SER A 443 32.83 -4.33 -17.75
CA SER A 443 33.90 -3.36 -17.99
C SER A 443 33.59 -1.97 -17.41
N SER A 444 32.31 -1.66 -17.18
CA SER A 444 31.85 -0.44 -16.53
C SER A 444 31.68 -0.57 -15.01
N ASN A 445 31.90 -1.75 -14.44
CA ASN A 445 31.73 -2.01 -13.01
C ASN A 445 33.02 -1.72 -12.24
N ARG A 446 32.93 -1.00 -11.11
CA ARG A 446 34.08 -0.62 -10.27
C ARG A 446 34.65 -1.77 -9.46
N ASP A 447 33.86 -2.80 -9.18
CA ASP A 447 34.24 -3.92 -8.31
C ASP A 447 34.76 -5.14 -9.10
N VAL A 448 34.79 -5.02 -10.44
CA VAL A 448 35.25 -6.07 -11.35
C VAL A 448 36.46 -5.57 -12.13
N PHE A 449 37.49 -6.40 -12.17
CA PHE A 449 38.75 -6.10 -12.85
C PHE A 449 38.89 -6.98 -14.08
N PHE A 450 39.42 -6.40 -15.15
CA PHE A 450 39.72 -7.09 -16.41
C PHE A 450 41.23 -7.32 -16.48
N ILE A 451 41.69 -8.54 -16.23
CA ILE A 451 43.12 -8.85 -16.01
C ILE A 451 43.82 -9.48 -17.22
N GLY A 452 43.08 -10.06 -18.17
CA GLY A 452 43.64 -10.82 -19.28
C GLY A 452 42.65 -11.03 -20.43
N PRO A 453 42.96 -11.88 -21.43
CA PRO A 453 42.21 -12.02 -22.69
C PRO A 453 40.77 -12.52 -22.46
N GLY A 454 39.87 -11.59 -22.13
CA GLY A 454 38.48 -11.91 -21.81
C GLY A 454 38.23 -12.29 -20.35
N LEU A 455 39.25 -12.22 -19.47
CA LEU A 455 39.15 -12.68 -18.09
C LEU A 455 38.72 -11.57 -17.12
N TYR A 456 37.64 -11.85 -16.39
CA TYR A 456 37.07 -10.97 -15.38
C TYR A 456 37.30 -11.54 -13.99
N VAL A 457 37.65 -10.67 -13.05
CA VAL A 457 37.92 -11.04 -11.66
C VAL A 457 37.33 -10.05 -10.66
N MET A 458 37.11 -10.50 -9.43
CA MET A 458 36.84 -9.65 -8.28
C MET A 458 38.07 -9.59 -7.38
N ARG A 459 38.08 -8.67 -6.40
CA ARG A 459 39.20 -8.47 -5.48
C ARG A 459 39.70 -9.78 -4.84
N LYS A 460 38.79 -10.71 -4.52
CA LYS A 460 39.11 -12.00 -3.89
C LYS A 460 39.86 -12.99 -4.79
N HIS A 461 39.89 -12.77 -6.11
CA HIS A 461 40.57 -13.68 -7.04
C HIS A 461 42.05 -13.32 -7.24
N PHE A 462 42.50 -12.14 -6.78
CA PHE A 462 43.91 -11.78 -6.78
C PHE A 462 44.66 -12.61 -5.73
N LYS A 463 45.74 -13.27 -6.15
CA LYS A 463 46.62 -14.01 -5.23
C LYS A 463 47.62 -13.08 -4.55
N LEU A 464 47.98 -11.98 -5.21
CA LEU A 464 48.86 -10.97 -4.63
C LEU A 464 48.03 -9.88 -3.91
N PRO A 465 48.24 -9.66 -2.60
CA PRO A 465 47.57 -8.60 -1.86
C PRO A 465 47.89 -7.21 -2.41
N PHE A 466 46.91 -6.31 -2.40
CA PHE A 466 47.08 -4.93 -2.89
C PHE A 466 48.20 -4.16 -2.17
N SER A 467 48.50 -4.50 -0.91
CA SER A 467 49.60 -3.91 -0.15
C SER A 467 50.98 -4.26 -0.70
N GLU A 468 51.11 -5.31 -1.51
CA GLU A 468 52.37 -5.73 -2.09
C GLU A 468 52.58 -5.23 -3.53
N TRP A 469 51.59 -4.55 -4.11
CA TRP A 469 51.67 -4.13 -5.52
C TRP A 469 52.81 -3.16 -5.77
N ASP A 470 52.97 -2.14 -4.92
CA ASP A 470 54.05 -1.14 -5.05
C ASP A 470 55.44 -1.78 -4.89
N ARG A 471 55.56 -2.76 -3.98
CA ARG A 471 56.78 -3.55 -3.79
C ARG A 471 57.13 -4.32 -5.05
N VAL A 472 56.17 -5.07 -5.59
CA VAL A 472 56.38 -5.89 -6.79
C VAL A 472 56.68 -5.01 -8.01
N GLN A 473 56.02 -3.86 -8.17
CA GLN A 473 56.37 -2.89 -9.20
C GLN A 473 57.81 -2.41 -9.04
N THR A 474 58.21 -2.01 -7.83
CA THR A 474 59.59 -1.56 -7.57
C THR A 474 60.63 -2.64 -7.88
N GLU A 475 60.42 -3.87 -7.41
CA GLU A 475 61.30 -5.01 -7.69
C GLU A 475 61.36 -5.33 -9.20
N PHE A 476 60.23 -5.24 -9.91
CA PHE A 476 60.18 -5.45 -11.36
C PHE A 476 60.93 -4.36 -12.13
N ALA A 477 60.83 -3.11 -11.71
CA ALA A 477 61.58 -2.01 -12.32
C ALA A 477 63.09 -2.17 -12.12
N GLN A 478 63.52 -2.60 -10.93
CA GLN A 478 64.93 -2.92 -10.64
C GLN A 478 65.43 -4.08 -11.49
N LEU A 479 64.59 -5.12 -11.67
CA LEU A 479 64.93 -6.27 -12.52
C LEU A 479 65.10 -5.84 -13.99
N LEU A 480 64.20 -5.03 -14.53
CA LEU A 480 64.33 -4.47 -15.88
C LEU A 480 65.61 -3.63 -16.02
N ALA A 481 65.91 -2.77 -15.05
CA ALA A 481 67.12 -1.95 -15.06
C ALA A 481 68.40 -2.80 -15.03
N LYS A 482 68.41 -3.85 -14.20
CA LYS A 482 69.54 -4.77 -14.08
C LYS A 482 69.78 -5.56 -15.37
N GLU A 483 68.73 -6.14 -15.94
CA GLU A 483 68.84 -6.98 -17.14
C GLU A 483 68.99 -6.16 -18.43
N SER A 484 68.70 -4.86 -18.39
CA SER A 484 68.82 -3.92 -19.52
C SER A 484 68.13 -4.41 -20.81
N ARG A 485 67.04 -5.17 -20.65
CA ARG A 485 66.20 -5.68 -21.76
C ARG A 485 64.75 -5.82 -21.31
N PRO A 486 63.77 -5.87 -22.25
CA PRO A 486 62.40 -6.21 -21.91
C PRO A 486 62.29 -7.62 -21.33
N ILE A 487 61.45 -7.78 -20.31
CA ILE A 487 61.24 -9.05 -19.61
C ILE A 487 59.76 -9.42 -19.67
N SER A 488 59.48 -10.71 -19.83
CA SER A 488 58.11 -11.22 -19.81
C SER A 488 57.64 -11.56 -18.39
N CYS A 489 56.34 -11.43 -18.11
CA CYS A 489 55.78 -11.87 -16.83
C CYS A 489 56.00 -13.38 -16.59
N TYR A 490 56.03 -14.20 -17.66
CA TYR A 490 56.34 -15.62 -17.56
C TYR A 490 57.76 -15.88 -17.04
N GLU A 491 58.73 -15.13 -17.54
CA GLU A 491 60.13 -15.23 -17.15
C GLU A 491 60.30 -14.91 -15.67
N VAL A 492 59.71 -13.80 -15.20
CA VAL A 492 59.76 -13.43 -13.78
C VAL A 492 59.11 -14.47 -12.86
N LEU A 493 57.99 -15.06 -13.29
CA LEU A 493 57.27 -16.06 -12.50
C LEU A 493 57.96 -17.43 -12.52
N ASN A 494 58.58 -17.83 -13.64
CA ASN A 494 59.30 -19.08 -13.77
C ASN A 494 60.64 -19.05 -13.02
N ASP A 495 61.39 -17.97 -13.18
CA ASP A 495 62.73 -17.82 -12.60
C ASP A 495 62.68 -17.39 -11.12
N ARG A 496 61.47 -17.08 -10.62
CA ARG A 496 61.19 -16.60 -9.25
C ARG A 496 62.05 -15.39 -8.89
N SER A 497 62.32 -14.51 -9.87
CA SER A 497 63.22 -13.36 -9.74
C SER A 497 62.71 -12.29 -8.76
N ILE A 498 61.43 -12.36 -8.37
CA ILE A 498 60.78 -11.48 -7.39
C ILE A 498 60.18 -12.34 -6.28
N THR A 499 60.48 -11.99 -5.03
CA THR A 499 60.09 -12.80 -3.87
C THR A 499 58.60 -12.65 -3.59
N GLY A 500 57.89 -13.76 -3.36
CA GLY A 500 56.47 -13.76 -2.96
C GLY A 500 55.47 -13.93 -4.11
N LEU A 501 55.91 -14.05 -5.36
CA LEU A 501 55.02 -14.28 -6.52
C LEU A 501 54.55 -15.74 -6.69
N THR A 502 54.50 -16.52 -5.62
CA THR A 502 54.10 -17.93 -5.70
C THR A 502 52.61 -18.03 -6.03
N ASN A 503 52.26 -18.79 -7.07
CA ASN A 503 50.88 -18.95 -7.57
C ASN A 503 50.23 -17.68 -8.16
N VAL A 504 50.99 -16.61 -8.40
CA VAL A 504 50.50 -15.42 -9.11
C VAL A 504 50.39 -15.71 -10.60
N ARG A 505 49.27 -15.32 -11.23
CA ARG A 505 49.08 -15.52 -12.67
C ARG A 505 49.89 -14.50 -13.48
N PRO A 506 50.43 -14.86 -14.66
CA PRO A 506 51.07 -13.89 -15.56
C PRO A 506 50.16 -12.70 -15.92
N ASP A 507 48.86 -12.95 -16.12
CA ASP A 507 47.86 -11.90 -16.39
C ASP A 507 47.65 -10.96 -15.19
N GLU A 508 47.72 -11.49 -13.98
CA GLU A 508 47.59 -10.72 -12.74
C GLU A 508 48.79 -9.78 -12.56
N LEU A 509 50.01 -10.31 -12.73
CA LEU A 509 51.24 -9.49 -12.70
C LEU A 509 51.20 -8.41 -13.77
N ALA A 510 50.82 -8.76 -15.01
CA ALA A 510 50.70 -7.80 -16.10
C ALA A 510 49.63 -6.73 -15.81
N TYR A 511 48.52 -7.07 -15.16
CA TYR A 511 47.50 -6.10 -14.76
C TYR A 511 48.08 -5.06 -13.79
N ILE A 512 48.85 -5.51 -12.79
CA ILE A 512 49.48 -4.65 -11.79
C ILE A 512 50.50 -3.72 -12.45
N LEU A 513 51.36 -4.25 -13.32
CA LEU A 513 52.37 -3.45 -14.03
C LEU A 513 51.74 -2.40 -14.95
N ARG A 514 50.61 -2.72 -15.62
CA ARG A 514 49.89 -1.76 -16.47
C ARG A 514 49.28 -0.56 -15.72
N LYS A 515 49.16 -0.64 -14.39
CA LYS A 515 48.64 0.46 -13.58
C LYS A 515 49.67 1.54 -13.29
N ASP A 516 50.94 1.23 -13.50
CA ASP A 516 52.03 2.14 -13.22
C ASP A 516 52.62 2.69 -14.51
N SER A 517 52.69 4.03 -14.59
CA SER A 517 53.22 4.77 -15.74
C SER A 517 54.71 4.53 -15.99
N GLN A 518 55.45 3.96 -15.03
CA GLN A 518 56.87 3.65 -15.21
C GLN A 518 57.11 2.50 -16.20
N PHE A 519 56.09 1.67 -16.48
CA PHE A 519 56.21 0.55 -17.39
C PHE A 519 55.57 0.82 -18.75
N LEU A 520 56.23 0.34 -19.79
CA LEU A 520 55.72 0.26 -21.14
C LEU A 520 55.31 -1.18 -21.46
N ASP A 521 54.02 -1.42 -21.69
CA ASP A 521 53.50 -2.71 -22.16
C ASP A 521 53.81 -2.87 -23.67
N LEU A 522 54.65 -3.86 -23.99
CA LEU A 522 55.05 -4.18 -25.36
C LEU A 522 54.17 -5.25 -26.01
N GLY A 523 53.13 -5.72 -25.32
CA GLY A 523 52.29 -6.83 -25.71
C GLY A 523 52.87 -8.18 -25.27
N PHE A 524 52.06 -9.24 -25.38
CA PHE A 524 52.45 -10.61 -24.99
C PHE A 524 52.98 -10.75 -23.55
N LEU A 525 52.50 -9.90 -22.64
CA LEU A 525 52.95 -9.82 -21.24
C LEU A 525 54.43 -9.45 -21.08
N ILE A 526 55.00 -8.76 -22.06
CA ILE A 526 56.37 -8.24 -22.05
C ILE A 526 56.34 -6.76 -21.67
N PHE A 527 57.18 -6.39 -20.71
CA PHE A 527 57.27 -5.03 -20.19
C PHE A 527 58.70 -4.49 -20.33
N ALA A 528 58.80 -3.17 -20.49
CA ALA A 528 60.04 -2.41 -20.50
C ALA A 528 59.87 -1.15 -19.63
N LEU A 529 60.96 -0.45 -19.31
CA LEU A 529 60.87 0.84 -18.62
C LEU A 529 60.45 1.94 -19.60
N ALA A 530 59.53 2.81 -19.19
CA ALA A 530 59.04 3.91 -20.01
C ALA A 530 60.17 4.90 -20.37
N THR A 531 61.16 5.06 -19.49
CA THR A 531 62.36 5.90 -19.72
C THR A 531 63.21 5.43 -20.90
N TRP A 532 63.16 4.16 -21.27
CA TRP A 532 63.89 3.62 -22.43
C TRP A 532 63.32 4.10 -23.77
N THR A 533 62.12 4.68 -23.79
CA THR A 533 61.55 5.26 -25.02
C THR A 533 62.33 6.46 -25.57
N SER A 534 63.17 7.09 -24.74
CA SER A 534 64.06 8.18 -25.17
C SER A 534 65.42 7.67 -25.68
N ASP A 535 65.71 6.38 -25.54
CA ASP A 535 66.94 5.76 -26.03
C ASP A 535 66.81 5.39 -27.52
N PRO A 536 67.63 5.99 -28.42
CA PRO A 536 67.62 5.70 -29.86
C PRO A 536 67.98 4.25 -30.20
N GLU A 537 68.76 3.57 -29.36
CA GLU A 537 69.16 2.18 -29.58
C GLU A 537 68.02 1.22 -29.24
N PHE A 538 67.37 1.42 -28.10
CA PHE A 538 66.14 0.71 -27.73
C PHE A 538 65.03 0.88 -28.78
N CYS A 539 64.82 2.11 -29.28
CA CYS A 539 63.83 2.37 -30.33
C CYS A 539 64.13 1.63 -31.65
N ARG A 540 65.41 1.53 -32.03
CA ARG A 540 65.86 0.77 -33.21
C ARG A 540 65.64 -0.73 -33.02
N GLU A 541 65.99 -1.27 -31.85
CA GLU A 541 65.81 -2.69 -31.53
C GLU A 541 64.32 -3.08 -31.47
N MET A 542 63.49 -2.24 -30.85
CA MET A 542 62.04 -2.47 -30.81
C MET A 542 61.39 -2.38 -32.19
N SER A 543 61.91 -1.54 -33.09
CA SER A 543 61.46 -1.48 -34.49
C SER A 543 61.82 -2.76 -35.26
N ARG A 544 63.01 -3.33 -35.03
CA ARG A 544 63.42 -4.64 -35.57
C ARG A 544 62.54 -5.78 -35.02
N ARG A 545 62.24 -5.77 -33.72
CA ARG A 545 61.34 -6.76 -33.09
C ARG A 545 59.90 -6.64 -33.58
N ARG A 546 59.37 -5.42 -33.78
CA ARG A 546 58.03 -5.22 -34.37
C ARG A 546 57.95 -5.73 -35.82
N LEU A 547 59.01 -5.59 -36.61
CA LEU A 547 59.11 -6.18 -37.95
C LEU A 547 59.09 -7.72 -37.89
N TRP A 548 59.69 -8.32 -36.85
CA TRP A 548 59.70 -9.77 -36.63
C TRP A 548 58.34 -10.33 -36.16
N VAL A 549 57.67 -9.65 -35.21
CA VAL A 549 56.32 -10.02 -34.76
C VAL A 549 55.30 -9.83 -35.87
N GLY A 550 55.42 -8.78 -36.69
CA GLY A 550 54.59 -8.57 -37.88
C GLY A 550 54.76 -9.65 -38.96
N ARG A 551 55.95 -10.24 -39.11
CA ARG A 551 56.19 -11.40 -39.99
C ARG A 551 55.53 -12.68 -39.49
N ARG A 552 55.68 -13.00 -38.19
CA ARG A 552 55.01 -14.18 -37.58
C ARG A 552 53.49 -14.04 -37.49
N GLU A 553 52.95 -12.84 -37.29
CA GLU A 553 51.51 -12.57 -37.42
C GLU A 553 51.02 -12.76 -38.86
N GLY A 554 51.81 -12.41 -39.87
CA GLY A 554 51.52 -12.69 -41.27
C GLY A 554 51.39 -14.20 -41.56
N GLU A 555 52.29 -15.00 -40.99
CA GLU A 555 52.30 -16.46 -41.15
C GLU A 555 51.19 -17.17 -40.35
N ARG A 556 50.95 -16.78 -39.07
CA ARG A 556 49.82 -17.33 -38.28
C ARG A 556 48.45 -16.89 -38.79
N ASN A 557 48.30 -15.66 -39.27
CA ASN A 557 47.07 -15.20 -39.91
C ASN A 557 46.86 -15.85 -41.29
N GLY A 558 47.90 -16.35 -41.95
CA GLY A 558 47.78 -17.18 -43.16
C GLY A 558 47.08 -18.51 -42.88
N VAL A 559 47.44 -19.17 -41.77
CA VAL A 559 46.80 -20.42 -41.32
C VAL A 559 45.38 -20.18 -40.79
N HIS A 560 45.15 -19.09 -40.07
CA HIS A 560 43.81 -18.73 -39.58
C HIS A 560 42.86 -18.22 -40.68
N LYS A 561 43.37 -17.56 -41.74
CA LYS A 561 42.57 -17.20 -42.92
C LYS A 561 42.09 -18.43 -43.70
N ALA A 562 42.91 -19.48 -43.80
CA ALA A 562 42.52 -20.71 -44.47
C ALA A 562 41.35 -21.43 -43.76
N VAL A 563 41.26 -21.31 -42.44
CA VAL A 563 40.17 -21.89 -41.63
C VAL A 563 38.93 -20.99 -41.62
N LEU A 564 39.08 -19.66 -41.53
CA LEU A 564 37.95 -18.72 -41.49
C LEU A 564 37.24 -18.53 -42.84
N HIS A 565 37.91 -18.78 -43.96
CA HIS A 565 37.28 -18.74 -45.30
C HIS A 565 36.33 -19.93 -45.55
N ARG A 566 36.41 -21.00 -44.75
CA ARG A 566 35.47 -22.13 -44.77
C ARG A 566 34.19 -21.89 -43.94
N VAL A 567 34.15 -20.86 -43.09
CA VAL A 567 33.04 -20.64 -42.12
C VAL A 567 32.39 -19.24 -42.24
N GLY A 568 32.75 -18.44 -43.25
CA GLY A 568 31.97 -17.24 -43.60
C GLY A 568 31.98 -16.09 -42.59
N VAL A 569 33.00 -15.96 -41.74
CA VAL A 569 33.12 -14.87 -40.74
C VAL A 569 34.14 -13.82 -41.20
N ARG A 570 33.73 -12.55 -41.31
CA ARG A 570 34.61 -11.42 -41.65
C ARG A 570 35.44 -10.97 -40.43
N PRO A 571 36.78 -10.83 -40.53
CA PRO A 571 37.60 -10.38 -39.41
C PRO A 571 37.90 -8.88 -39.45
N ARG A 572 37.45 -8.08 -38.46
CA ARG A 572 38.06 -6.78 -38.09
C ARG A 572 37.71 -6.37 -36.65
N THR A 573 38.74 -6.22 -35.81
CA THR A 573 39.08 -4.99 -35.04
C THR A 573 40.40 -5.17 -34.28
N TYR A 574 41.52 -4.79 -34.90
CA TYR A 574 42.80 -4.55 -34.20
C TYR A 574 43.61 -3.45 -34.92
N ARG A 575 42.97 -2.30 -35.21
CA ARG A 575 43.60 -1.20 -35.96
C ARG A 575 43.62 0.17 -35.26
N ALA A 576 43.09 0.30 -34.04
CA ALA A 576 42.88 1.61 -33.42
C ALA A 576 43.99 2.13 -32.47
N ARG A 577 45.11 1.41 -32.27
CA ARG A 577 46.23 1.88 -31.42
C ARG A 577 47.56 2.07 -32.17
N ARG A 578 47.52 2.35 -33.48
CA ARG A 578 48.74 2.53 -34.31
C ARG A 578 49.17 4.00 -34.53
N ARG A 579 48.62 4.97 -33.80
CA ARG A 579 48.99 6.40 -33.93
C ARG A 579 49.29 7.05 -32.57
N VAL A 580 50.39 6.66 -31.94
CA VAL A 580 51.17 7.52 -31.03
C VAL A 580 52.62 7.05 -31.19
N LEU A 581 53.56 7.97 -31.40
CA LEU A 581 54.98 7.77 -31.82
C LEU A 581 55.23 7.68 -33.34
N ALA A 582 54.58 8.54 -34.10
CA ALA A 582 55.10 9.02 -35.38
C ALA A 582 54.95 10.54 -35.41
N LYS A 583 55.65 11.21 -34.48
CA LYS A 583 55.92 12.65 -34.42
C LYS A 583 56.93 12.86 -33.28
N VAL A 584 58.18 12.50 -33.56
CA VAL A 584 59.40 13.21 -33.14
C VAL A 584 60.30 13.18 -34.36
#